data_AF-A0AAD6U1T8-F1
#
_entry.id   AF-A0AAD6U1T8-F1
#
_cell.length_a   1.000
_cell.length_b   1.000
_cell.length_c   1.000
_cell.angle_alpha   90.00
_cell.angle_beta   90.00
_cell.angle_gamma   90.00
#
_symmetry.space_group_name_H-M   'P 1'
#
loop_
_entity.id
_entity.type
_entity.pdbx_description
1 polymer ?
#
loop_
_entity_poly.entity_id
_entity_poly.type
_entity_poly.pdbx_seq_one_letter_code
_entity_poly.pdbx_strand_id
1 'polypeptide(L)'
;IPVIKDSGQRSGQSMEAFFEACARHREKSIAPEKSQRKQQRLDKEKNAARQKECPGKGARVYVWKKNKQTNGHWVRHLVMGEDKREDWDDHSPSQRRFESTRNIPHGEWDLC
;
A
#
# COMPACT_ATOMS: atom_id res chain seq x y z
N ILE A 1 18.47 2.04 9.69
CA ILE A 1 17.71 1.52 8.52
C ILE A 1 17.19 2.74 7.77
N PRO A 2 17.56 2.97 6.50
CA PRO A 2 17.25 4.21 5.81
C PRO A 2 15.75 4.33 5.59
N VAL A 3 15.21 5.53 5.84
CA VAL A 3 13.86 5.88 5.41
C VAL A 3 13.95 6.21 3.93
N ILE A 4 13.37 5.36 3.09
CA ILE A 4 13.25 5.64 1.67
C ILE A 4 12.22 6.75 1.49
N LYS A 5 12.57 7.76 0.68
CA LYS A 5 11.67 8.86 0.36
C LYS A 5 10.33 8.32 -0.16
N ASP A 6 9.23 8.93 0.25
CA ASP A 6 7.86 8.59 -0.16
C ASP A 6 7.36 7.18 0.24
N SER A 7 8.16 6.41 1.00
CA SER A 7 7.77 5.09 1.52
C SER A 7 6.66 5.15 2.57
N GLY A 8 6.59 6.23 3.36
CA GLY A 8 5.72 6.30 4.53
C GLY A 8 6.12 5.36 5.68
N GLN A 9 7.19 4.57 5.53
CA GLN A 9 7.77 3.72 6.57
C GLN A 9 8.63 4.58 7.50
N ARG A 10 8.48 4.41 8.81
CA ARG A 10 9.33 5.10 9.80
C ARG A 10 10.71 4.44 9.89
N SER A 11 11.71 5.21 10.34
CA SER A 11 13.06 4.69 10.53
C SER A 11 13.04 3.48 11.46
N GLY A 12 13.59 2.36 10.98
CA GLY A 12 13.66 1.09 11.72
C GLY A 12 12.32 0.37 11.95
N GLN A 13 11.23 0.84 11.35
CA GLN A 13 9.93 0.18 11.45
C GLN A 13 9.95 -1.15 10.68
N SER A 14 9.55 -2.24 11.33
CA SER A 14 9.34 -3.53 10.65
C SER A 14 8.10 -3.47 9.73
N MET A 15 8.01 -4.40 8.78
CA MET A 15 6.83 -4.55 7.93
C MET A 15 5.56 -4.80 8.76
N GLU A 16 5.66 -5.66 9.78
CA GLU A 16 4.57 -5.94 10.71
C GLU A 16 4.11 -4.68 11.46
N ALA A 17 5.05 -3.95 12.09
CA ALA A 17 4.73 -2.71 12.80
C ALA A 17 4.18 -1.61 11.87
N PHE A 18 4.52 -1.63 10.57
CA PHE A 18 3.90 -0.78 9.56
C PHE A 18 2.44 -1.15 9.33
N PHE A 19 2.15 -2.42 9.07
CA PHE A 19 0.77 -2.85 8.80
C PHE A 19 -0.13 -2.73 10.02
N GLU A 20 0.37 -2.96 11.23
CA GLU A 20 -0.39 -2.67 12.44
C GLU A 20 -0.72 -1.18 12.57
N ALA A 21 0.23 -0.29 12.26
CA ALA A 21 0.00 1.14 12.30
C ALA A 21 -1.05 1.56 11.24
N CYS A 22 -1.01 0.95 10.06
CA CYS A 22 -2.03 1.13 9.02
C CYS A 22 -3.41 0.65 9.49
N ALA A 23 -3.51 -0.54 10.11
CA ALA A 23 -4.77 -1.05 10.65
C ALA A 23 -5.36 -0.10 11.71
N ARG A 24 -4.55 0.35 12.66
CA ARG A 24 -4.95 1.35 13.67
C ARG A 24 -5.40 2.67 13.04
N HIS A 25 -4.71 3.14 12.00
CA HIS A 25 -5.09 4.35 11.28
C HIS A 25 -6.43 4.16 10.55
N ARG A 26 -6.61 3.00 9.91
CA ARG A 26 -7.82 2.63 9.18
C ARG A 26 -9.04 2.63 10.09
N GLU A 27 -8.97 1.99 11.25
CA GLU A 27 -10.04 1.99 12.26
C GLU A 27 -10.42 3.41 12.69
N LYS A 28 -9.41 4.24 13.03
CA LYS A 28 -9.62 5.63 13.42
C LYS A 28 -10.22 6.50 12.31
N SER A 29 -9.93 6.17 11.05
CA SER A 29 -10.42 6.90 9.88
C SER A 29 -11.86 6.52 9.52
N ILE A 30 -12.21 5.25 9.69
CA ILE A 30 -13.54 4.73 9.37
C ILE A 30 -14.58 5.14 10.43
N ALA A 31 -14.20 5.20 11.71
CA ALA A 31 -15.13 5.50 12.80
C ALA A 31 -15.92 6.83 12.63
N PRO A 32 -15.30 7.97 12.29
CA PRO A 32 -15.99 9.24 12.08
C PRO A 32 -16.41 9.48 10.61
N GLU A 33 -16.39 8.47 9.76
CA GLU A 33 -16.55 8.64 8.31
C GLU A 33 -17.98 9.08 7.94
N LYS A 34 -18.10 10.23 7.27
CA LYS A 34 -19.38 10.73 6.74
C LYS A 34 -19.85 9.89 5.54
N SER A 35 -21.16 9.84 5.32
CA SER A 35 -21.80 8.97 4.30
C SER A 35 -21.16 9.03 2.91
N GLN A 36 -20.80 10.22 2.41
CA GLN A 36 -20.17 10.37 1.10
C GLN A 36 -18.77 9.75 1.03
N ARG A 37 -17.94 9.96 2.06
CA ARG A 37 -16.59 9.37 2.13
C ARG A 37 -16.66 7.86 2.30
N LYS A 38 -17.61 7.38 3.08
CA LYS A 38 -17.90 5.95 3.24
C LYS A 38 -18.23 5.29 1.92
N GLN A 39 -19.11 5.89 1.12
CA GLN A 39 -19.45 5.34 -0.20
C GLN A 39 -18.22 5.30 -1.11
N GLN A 40 -17.45 6.39 -1.20
CA GLN A 40 -16.22 6.43 -1.99
C GLN A 40 -15.22 5.34 -1.58
N ARG A 41 -15.05 5.12 -0.27
CA ARG A 41 -14.16 4.08 0.26
C ARG A 41 -14.65 2.68 -0.11
N LEU A 42 -15.94 2.40 0.05
CA LEU A 42 -16.54 1.11 -0.31
C LEU A 42 -16.42 0.84 -1.82
N ASP A 43 -16.60 1.87 -2.66
CA ASP A 43 -16.42 1.76 -4.11
C ASP A 43 -14.96 1.44 -4.46
N LYS A 44 -13.99 2.09 -3.80
CA LYS A 44 -12.56 1.77 -3.93
C LYS A 44 -12.26 0.32 -3.54
N GLU A 45 -12.77 -0.15 -2.40
CA GLU A 45 -12.57 -1.52 -1.92
C GLU A 45 -13.18 -2.56 -2.85
N LYS A 46 -14.39 -2.30 -3.35
CA LYS A 46 -15.06 -3.17 -4.32
C LYS A 46 -14.30 -3.26 -5.64
N ASN A 47 -13.78 -2.13 -6.12
CA ASN A 47 -12.98 -2.09 -7.35
C ASN A 47 -11.64 -2.82 -7.15
N ALA A 48 -10.96 -2.58 -6.03
CA ALA A 48 -9.71 -3.25 -5.68
C ALA A 48 -9.88 -4.77 -5.58
N ALA A 49 -10.95 -5.26 -4.95
CA ALA A 49 -11.22 -6.70 -4.84
C ALA A 49 -11.41 -7.41 -6.19
N ARG A 50 -11.77 -6.67 -7.24
CA ARG A 50 -11.96 -7.18 -8.61
C ARG A 50 -10.75 -6.93 -9.50
N GLN A 51 -9.76 -6.20 -9.01
CA GLN A 51 -8.64 -5.71 -9.79
C GLN A 51 -7.66 -6.84 -10.11
N LYS A 52 -7.62 -7.24 -11.37
CA LYS A 52 -6.66 -8.23 -11.89
C LYS A 52 -5.40 -7.57 -12.43
N GLU A 53 -5.60 -6.46 -13.15
CA GLU A 53 -4.56 -5.72 -13.84
C GLU A 53 -3.87 -4.70 -12.93
N CYS A 54 -2.61 -4.40 -13.26
CA CYS A 54 -1.83 -3.39 -12.56
C CYS A 54 -2.58 -2.04 -12.56
N PRO A 55 -2.72 -1.37 -11.39
CA PRO A 55 -3.41 -0.08 -11.31
C PRO A 55 -2.82 0.98 -12.24
N GLY A 56 -3.68 1.77 -12.88
CA GLY A 56 -3.26 2.86 -13.75
C GLY A 56 -2.69 4.09 -13.00
N LYS A 57 -2.74 5.24 -13.67
CA LYS A 57 -2.30 6.53 -13.11
C LYS A 57 -3.12 6.89 -11.86
N GLY A 58 -2.45 7.45 -10.84
CA GLY A 58 -3.08 7.93 -9.61
C GLY A 58 -3.27 6.89 -8.48
N ALA A 59 -2.97 5.61 -8.75
CA ALA A 59 -2.74 4.61 -7.70
C ALA A 59 -1.26 4.58 -7.33
N ARG A 60 -0.95 4.53 -6.03
CA ARG A 60 0.42 4.27 -5.57
C ARG A 60 0.59 2.78 -5.32
N VAL A 61 1.66 2.22 -5.87
CA VAL A 61 2.02 0.83 -5.63
C VAL A 61 3.38 0.83 -4.96
N TYR A 62 3.50 0.01 -3.93
CA TYR A 62 4.70 -0.14 -3.13
C TYR A 62 5.12 -1.59 -3.15
N VAL A 63 6.43 -1.83 -3.20
CA VAL A 63 7.01 -3.17 -3.08
C VAL A 63 7.88 -3.24 -1.84
N TRP A 64 7.76 -4.33 -1.10
CA TRP A 64 8.63 -4.60 0.03
C TRP A 64 9.83 -5.41 -0.44
N LYS A 65 11.04 -4.89 -0.22
CA LYS A 65 12.30 -5.55 -0.62
C LYS A 65 13.19 -5.71 0.61
N LYS A 66 13.82 -6.89 0.77
CA LYS A 66 14.83 -7.11 1.82
C LYS A 66 16.08 -6.31 1.47
N ASN A 67 16.47 -5.40 2.34
CA ASN A 67 17.70 -4.64 2.17
C ASN A 67 18.89 -5.37 2.84
N LYS A 68 19.83 -5.82 2.00
CA LYS A 68 21.04 -6.53 2.44
C LYS A 68 21.98 -5.66 3.28
N GLN A 69 21.99 -4.34 3.06
CA GLN A 69 22.81 -3.39 3.82
C GLN A 69 22.25 -3.12 5.21
N THR A 70 21.00 -3.49 5.48
CA THR A 70 20.35 -3.34 6.79
C THR A 70 20.04 -4.69 7.41
N ASN A 71 21.00 -5.60 7.46
CA ASN A 71 20.84 -6.90 8.14
C ASN A 71 19.55 -7.68 7.76
N GLY A 72 19.09 -7.55 6.50
CA GLY A 72 17.90 -8.25 6.00
C GLY A 72 16.55 -7.61 6.35
N HIS A 73 16.52 -6.41 6.92
CA HIS A 73 15.27 -5.68 7.16
C HIS A 73 14.49 -5.40 5.86
N TRP A 74 13.17 -5.49 5.93
CA TRP A 74 12.26 -5.15 4.84
C TRP A 74 12.07 -3.64 4.72
N VAL A 75 12.20 -3.13 3.50
CA VAL A 75 12.06 -1.71 3.17
C VAL A 75 10.97 -1.53 2.12
N ARG A 76 10.08 -0.55 2.32
CA ARG A 76 8.96 -0.23 1.42
C ARG A 76 9.41 0.76 0.35
N HIS A 77 9.29 0.40 -0.92
CA HIS A 77 9.69 1.24 -2.06
C HIS A 77 8.47 1.62 -2.89
N LEU A 78 8.32 2.90 -3.22
CA LEU A 78 7.34 3.32 -4.21
C LEU A 78 7.81 2.89 -5.60
N VAL A 79 6.96 2.19 -6.35
CA VAL A 79 7.23 1.78 -7.73
C VAL A 79 6.43 2.62 -8.71
N MET A 80 7.07 2.99 -9.82
CA MET A 80 6.54 3.92 -10.81
C MET A 80 6.84 3.38 -12.22
N GLY A 81 6.09 3.82 -13.22
CA GLY A 81 6.39 3.51 -14.62
C GLY A 81 6.25 2.03 -14.98
N GLU A 82 7.22 1.51 -15.74
CA GLU A 82 7.25 0.14 -16.25
C GLU A 82 7.52 -0.88 -15.12
N ASP A 83 8.44 -0.57 -14.19
CA ASP A 83 8.77 -1.39 -13.01
C ASP A 83 7.51 -1.74 -12.20
N LYS A 84 6.56 -0.82 -12.11
CA LYS A 84 5.30 -1.04 -11.39
C LYS A 84 4.46 -2.18 -11.99
N ARG A 85 4.51 -2.40 -13.30
CA ARG A 85 3.79 -3.49 -13.96
C ARG A 85 4.51 -4.82 -13.74
N GLU A 86 5.82 -4.82 -13.88
CA GLU A 86 6.67 -5.98 -13.64
C GLU A 86 6.52 -6.46 -12.19
N ASP A 87 6.75 -5.59 -11.21
CA ASP A 87 6.58 -5.93 -9.79
C ASP A 87 5.13 -6.40 -9.50
N TRP A 88 4.11 -5.82 -10.15
CA TRP A 88 2.72 -6.27 -9.96
C TRP A 88 2.48 -7.69 -10.47
N ASP A 89 2.96 -8.01 -11.67
CA ASP A 89 2.77 -9.32 -12.30
C ASP A 89 3.56 -10.43 -11.58
N ASP A 90 4.69 -10.09 -10.95
CA ASP A 90 5.49 -10.99 -10.12
C ASP A 90 4.86 -11.33 -8.75
N HIS A 91 3.85 -10.57 -8.32
CA HIS A 91 3.16 -10.81 -7.05
C HIS A 91 1.76 -11.38 -7.30
N SER A 92 1.46 -12.52 -6.67
CA SER A 92 0.13 -13.12 -6.74
C SER A 92 -0.95 -12.28 -6.03
N PRO A 93 -2.25 -12.48 -6.29
CA PRO A 93 -3.30 -11.73 -5.62
C PRO A 93 -3.25 -11.76 -4.08
N SER A 94 -2.78 -12.85 -3.46
CA SER A 94 -2.65 -12.94 -2.00
C SER A 94 -1.49 -12.12 -1.43
N GLN A 95 -0.57 -11.68 -2.28
CA GLN A 95 0.57 -10.83 -1.94
C GLN A 95 0.29 -9.34 -2.17
N ARG A 96 -0.90 -9.01 -2.68
CA ARG A 96 -1.33 -7.64 -2.96
C ARG A 96 -2.27 -7.16 -1.87
N ARG A 97 -1.82 -6.20 -1.06
CA ARG A 97 -2.62 -5.59 0.01
C ARG A 97 -3.10 -4.21 -0.43
N PHE A 98 -4.38 -3.92 -0.26
CA PHE A 98 -4.98 -2.63 -0.63
C PHE A 98 -5.33 -1.78 0.60
N GLU A 99 -5.02 -0.49 0.56
CA GLU A 99 -5.44 0.50 1.56
C GLU A 99 -6.30 1.60 0.93
N SER A 100 -7.55 1.68 1.39
CA SER A 100 -8.60 2.54 0.83
C SER A 100 -8.81 3.84 1.60
N THR A 101 -8.33 3.94 2.83
CA THR A 101 -8.64 5.07 3.75
C THR A 101 -7.82 6.32 3.49
N ARG A 102 -6.71 6.20 2.77
CA ARG A 102 -5.88 7.35 2.40
C ARG A 102 -6.55 8.18 1.31
N ASN A 103 -6.30 9.49 1.32
CA ASN A 103 -6.84 10.42 0.33
C ASN A 103 -6.09 10.31 -1.02
N ILE A 104 -6.08 9.11 -1.59
CA ILE A 104 -5.48 8.78 -2.89
C ILE A 104 -6.61 8.30 -3.81
N PRO A 105 -6.78 8.90 -5.01
CA PRO A 105 -7.92 8.62 -5.88
C PRO A 105 -8.15 7.13 -6.16
N HIS A 106 -7.08 6.38 -6.38
CA HIS A 106 -7.13 4.95 -6.70
C HIS A 106 -6.51 4.06 -5.61
N GLY A 107 -6.34 4.61 -4.41
CA GLY A 107 -5.80 3.93 -3.23
C GLY A 107 -4.30 3.65 -3.29
N GLU A 108 -3.83 2.94 -2.25
CA GLU A 108 -2.46 2.44 -2.14
C GLU A 108 -2.46 0.92 -2.20
N TRP A 109 -1.45 0.35 -2.85
CA TRP A 109 -1.19 -1.08 -2.89
C TRP A 109 0.19 -1.39 -2.31
N ASP A 110 0.28 -2.46 -1.53
CA ASP A 110 1.51 -3.02 -0.99
C ASP A 110 1.70 -4.45 -1.54
N LEU A 111 2.79 -4.66 -2.25
CA LEU A 111 3.25 -5.93 -2.81
C LEU A 111 4.26 -6.55 -1.82
N CYS A 112 3.89 -7.69 -1.23
CA CYS A 112 4.58 -8.28 -0.07
C CYS A 112 4.98 -9.74 -0.26
#